data_AF-A0A2T2N155-F1
#
_entry.id   AF-A0A2T2N155-F1
#
_cell.length_a   1.000
_cell.length_b   1.000
_cell.length_c   1.000
_cell.angle_alpha   90.00
_cell.angle_beta   90.00
_cell.angle_gamma   90.00
#
_symmetry.space_group_name_H-M   'P 1'
#
loop_
_entity.id
_entity.type
_entity.pdbx_description
1 polymer ?
#
loop_
_entity_poly.entity_id
_entity_poly.type
_entity_poly.pdbx_seq_one_letter_code
_entity_poly.pdbx_strand_id
1 'polypeptide(L)'
;AAPPLRHFIQAVIGQADVEVPILACTILYMRRLKSRVGGGKRIVADVPHRVFLACLILSEKYHSDDPRGLSCWSHYSEMSDDYWLAVEDIAVMEKQAISLLDWKLDVCEDELEGLMEEYLA
;
A
#
# COMPACT_ATOMS: atom_id res chain seq x y z
N ALA A 1 0.41 -14.17 13.94
CA ALA A 1 -0.95 -13.75 13.49
C ALA A 1 -0.92 -12.27 13.11
N ALA A 2 -1.74 -11.82 12.15
CA ALA A 2 -1.70 -10.41 11.73
C ALA A 2 -2.05 -9.46 12.89
N PRO A 3 -1.28 -8.38 13.11
CA PRO A 3 -1.55 -7.40 14.16
C PRO A 3 -2.79 -6.56 13.80
N PRO A 4 -3.25 -5.66 14.68
CA PRO A 4 -4.21 -4.64 14.31
C PRO A 4 -3.69 -3.80 13.14
N LEU A 5 -4.51 -3.61 12.10
CA LEU A 5 -4.12 -2.89 10.87
C LEU A 5 -3.53 -1.50 11.13
N ARG A 6 -4.10 -0.77 12.11
CA ARG A 6 -3.58 0.55 12.52
C ARG A 6 -2.13 0.48 12.98
N HIS A 7 -1.80 -0.51 13.81
CA HIS A 7 -0.43 -0.68 14.32
C HIS A 7 0.52 -1.06 13.20
N PHE A 8 0.10 -1.94 12.27
CA PHE A 8 0.90 -2.28 11.10
C PHE A 8 1.21 -1.05 10.23
N ILE A 9 0.18 -0.26 9.91
CA ILE A 9 0.33 0.96 9.11
C ILE A 9 1.31 1.94 9.78
N GLN A 10 1.15 2.18 11.09
CA GLN A 10 2.02 3.08 11.85
C GLN A 10 3.48 2.57 11.89
N ALA A 11 3.67 1.27 12.11
CA ALA A 11 5.00 0.68 12.16
C ALA A 11 5.71 0.75 10.81
N VAL A 12 5.05 0.35 9.72
CA VAL A 12 5.62 0.39 8.36
C VAL A 12 5.96 1.82 7.95
N ILE A 13 5.03 2.77 8.14
CA ILE A 13 5.25 4.18 7.78
C ILE A 13 6.41 4.79 8.58
N GLY A 14 6.48 4.49 9.89
CA GLY A 14 7.51 5.01 10.77
C GLY A 14 8.89 4.42 10.48
N GLN A 15 8.98 3.11 10.20
CA GLN A 15 10.26 2.47 9.85
C GLN A 15 10.77 2.88 8.47
N ALA A 16 9.86 3.04 7.51
CA ALA A 16 10.21 3.42 6.14
C ALA A 16 10.34 4.94 5.97
N ASP A 17 10.09 5.76 6.98
CA ASP A 17 10.12 7.24 6.89
C ASP A 17 9.36 7.75 5.64
N VAL A 18 8.11 7.31 5.49
CA VAL A 18 7.34 7.55 4.25
C VAL A 18 6.89 9.00 4.18
N GLU A 19 7.18 9.65 3.06
CA GLU A 19 6.75 11.02 2.80
C GLU A 19 5.24 11.13 2.56
N VAL A 20 4.67 12.27 2.95
CA VAL A 20 3.23 12.55 2.80
C VAL A 20 2.71 12.39 1.35
N PRO A 21 3.41 12.84 0.30
CA PRO A 21 2.96 12.64 -1.08
C PRO A 21 2.81 11.16 -1.46
N ILE A 22 3.70 10.29 -0.98
CA ILE A 22 3.64 8.85 -1.21
C ILE A 22 2.40 8.26 -0.52
N LEU A 23 2.09 8.71 0.71
CA LEU A 23 0.88 8.29 1.42
C LEU A 23 -0.40 8.74 0.69
N ALA A 24 -0.42 9.95 0.14
CA ALA A 24 -1.55 10.43 -0.65
C ALA A 24 -1.79 9.55 -1.88
N CYS A 25 -0.74 9.24 -2.64
CA CYS A 25 -0.81 8.33 -3.78
C CYS A 25 -1.25 6.92 -3.37
N THR A 26 -0.77 6.43 -2.22
CA THR A 26 -1.14 5.12 -1.65
C THR A 26 -2.65 5.04 -1.41
N ILE A 27 -3.24 6.12 -0.86
CA ILE A 27 -4.70 6.19 -0.62
C ILE A 27 -5.47 6.19 -1.93
N LEU A 28 -5.03 6.94 -2.94
CA LEU A 28 -5.65 6.96 -4.27
C LEU A 28 -5.62 5.57 -4.92
N TYR A 29 -4.49 4.86 -4.85
CA TYR A 29 -4.38 3.50 -5.37
C TYR A 29 -5.29 2.52 -4.62
N MET A 30 -5.40 2.62 -3.30
CA MET A 30 -6.36 1.82 -2.53
C MET A 30 -7.81 2.11 -2.94
N ARG A 31 -8.18 3.37 -3.23
CA ARG A 31 -9.51 3.74 -3.75
C ARG A 31 -9.78 3.10 -5.11
N ARG A 32 -8.82 3.17 -6.03
CA ARG A 32 -8.88 2.54 -7.35
C ARG A 32 -8.99 1.02 -7.26
N LEU A 33 -8.30 0.38 -6.32
CA LEU A 33 -8.44 -1.07 -6.07
C LEU A 33 -9.81 -1.41 -5.49
N LYS A 34 -10.33 -0.62 -4.55
CA LYS A 34 -11.64 -0.86 -3.93
C LYS A 34 -12.77 -0.91 -4.96
N SER A 35 -12.73 -0.09 -6.00
CA SER A 35 -13.74 -0.11 -7.07
C SER A 35 -13.62 -1.34 -8.00
N ARG A 36 -12.47 -2.02 -8.01
CA ARG A 36 -12.19 -3.16 -8.91
C ARG A 36 -12.27 -4.53 -8.24
N VAL A 37 -12.05 -4.59 -6.93
CA VAL A 37 -12.22 -5.82 -6.15
C VAL A 37 -13.72 -6.01 -5.90
N GLY A 38 -14.39 -6.74 -6.80
CA GLY A 38 -15.83 -7.03 -6.72
C GLY A 38 -16.26 -7.51 -5.32
N GLY A 39 -17.27 -6.86 -4.74
CA GLY A 39 -17.78 -7.15 -3.40
C GLY A 39 -18.38 -8.55 -3.33
N GLY A 40 -17.67 -9.51 -2.73
CA GLY A 40 -18.16 -10.88 -2.61
C GLY A 40 -17.16 -11.92 -2.12
N LYS A 41 -15.85 -11.62 -2.13
CA LYS A 41 -14.84 -12.52 -1.55
C LYS A 41 -14.67 -12.25 -0.05
N ARG A 42 -14.68 -13.31 0.76
CA ARG A 42 -14.33 -13.26 2.19
C ARG A 42 -12.93 -12.65 2.33
N ILE A 43 -12.84 -11.49 2.98
CA ILE A 43 -11.56 -10.84 3.27
C ILE A 43 -10.85 -11.70 4.33
N VAL A 44 -9.72 -12.30 3.95
CA VAL A 44 -8.83 -12.99 4.90
C VAL A 44 -8.17 -11.92 5.79
N ALA A 45 -7.89 -12.24 7.05
CA ALA A 45 -7.51 -11.26 8.07
C ALA A 45 -6.30 -10.37 7.71
N ASP A 46 -5.35 -10.87 6.90
CA ASP A 46 -4.15 -10.14 6.48
C ASP A 46 -4.30 -9.41 5.13
N VAL A 47 -5.41 -9.59 4.40
CA VAL A 47 -5.63 -8.95 3.09
C VAL A 47 -5.54 -7.43 3.17
N PRO A 48 -6.12 -6.72 4.16
CA PRO A 48 -5.96 -5.27 4.27
C PRO A 48 -4.50 -4.83 4.43
N HIS A 49 -3.69 -5.62 5.14
CA HIS A 49 -2.26 -5.35 5.35
C HIS A 49 -1.50 -5.47 4.02
N ARG A 50 -1.77 -6.54 3.26
CA ARG A 50 -1.19 -6.78 1.94
C ARG A 50 -1.61 -5.71 0.93
N VAL A 51 -2.89 -5.33 0.90
CA VAL A 51 -3.41 -4.28 0.00
C VAL A 51 -2.74 -2.94 0.32
N PHE A 52 -2.67 -2.56 1.60
CA PHE A 52 -1.98 -1.34 2.02
C PHE A 52 -0.50 -1.36 1.57
N LEU A 53 0.24 -2.42 1.92
CA LEU A 53 1.66 -2.51 1.60
C LEU A 53 1.90 -2.54 0.08
N ALA A 54 1.07 -3.25 -0.69
CA ALA A 54 1.23 -3.32 -2.13
C ALA A 54 0.99 -1.96 -2.80
N CYS A 55 -0.03 -1.22 -2.37
CA CYS A 55 -0.26 0.16 -2.82
C CYS A 55 0.90 1.08 -2.43
N LEU A 56 1.41 0.97 -1.20
CA LEU A 56 2.51 1.79 -0.71
C LEU A 56 3.79 1.59 -1.52
N ILE A 57 4.15 0.33 -1.78
CA ILE A 57 5.30 -0.03 -2.61
C ILE A 57 5.14 0.52 -4.04
N LEU A 58 3.95 0.39 -4.64
CA LEU A 58 3.70 0.91 -5.98
C LEU A 58 3.80 2.43 -6.02
N SER A 59 3.24 3.13 -5.02
CA SER A 59 3.33 4.58 -4.93
C SER A 59 4.77 5.04 -4.80
N GLU A 60 5.56 4.41 -3.93
CA GLU A 60 6.98 4.74 -3.80
C GLU A 60 7.74 4.50 -5.11
N LYS A 61 7.61 3.30 -5.69
CA LYS A 61 8.33 2.91 -6.91
C LYS A 61 8.01 3.77 -8.12
N TYR A 62 6.79 4.31 -8.19
CA TYR A 62 6.37 5.12 -9.32
C TYR A 62 6.72 6.60 -9.15
N HIS A 63 6.69 7.12 -7.93
CA HIS A 63 6.86 8.56 -7.66
C HIS A 63 8.24 8.96 -7.11
N SER A 64 9.10 8.00 -6.74
CA SER A 64 10.44 8.27 -6.20
C SER A 64 11.53 7.92 -7.22
N ASP A 65 12.58 8.75 -7.30
CA ASP A 65 13.72 8.50 -8.20
C ASP A 65 14.60 7.32 -7.74
N ASP A 66 14.62 7.04 -6.43
CA ASP A 66 15.38 5.94 -5.81
C ASP A 66 14.50 5.15 -4.83
N PRO A 67 13.64 4.24 -5.33
CA PRO A 67 12.71 3.52 -4.48
C PRO A 67 13.38 2.36 -3.73
N ARG A 68 12.84 2.04 -2.55
CA ARG A 68 13.39 0.98 -1.70
C ARG A 68 13.20 -0.41 -2.32
N GLY A 69 14.19 -1.27 -2.10
CA GLY A 69 14.14 -2.66 -2.51
C GLY A 69 13.10 -3.48 -1.73
N LEU A 70 12.63 -4.58 -2.33
CA LEU A 70 11.62 -5.45 -1.70
C LEU A 70 12.10 -6.09 -0.38
N SER A 71 13.41 -6.28 -0.20
CA SER A 71 13.98 -6.75 1.06
C SER A 71 13.77 -5.77 2.21
N CYS A 72 13.90 -4.46 1.96
CA CYS A 72 13.59 -3.43 2.95
C CYS A 72 12.11 -3.48 3.34
N TRP A 73 11.22 -3.63 2.37
CA TRP A 73 9.78 -3.74 2.63
C TRP A 73 9.41 -5.01 3.41
N SER A 74 10.11 -6.12 3.18
CA SER A 74 9.95 -7.33 3.99
C SER A 74 10.35 -7.08 5.44
N HIS A 75 11.50 -6.42 5.66
CA HIS A 75 11.93 -6.05 7.00
C HIS A 75 10.94 -5.11 7.71
N TYR A 76 10.46 -4.06 7.04
CA TYR A 76 9.49 -3.14 7.64
C TYR A 76 8.14 -3.77 7.98
N SER A 77 7.81 -4.89 7.33
CA SER A 77 6.58 -5.65 7.59
C SER A 77 6.69 -6.61 8.78
N GLU A 78 7.87 -6.77 9.37
CA GLU A 78 8.12 -7.65 10.52
C GLU A 78 7.53 -7.04 11.79
N MET A 79 6.47 -7.67 12.32
CA MET A 79 5.70 -7.14 13.47
C MET A 79 5.87 -7.97 14.73
N SER A 80 6.15 -9.27 14.56
CA SER A 80 6.46 -10.21 15.62
C SER A 80 7.13 -11.45 15.02
N ASP A 81 7.65 -12.33 15.88
CA ASP A 81 8.22 -13.63 15.48
C ASP A 81 7.25 -14.49 14.64
N ASP A 82 5.95 -14.20 14.71
CA ASP A 82 4.87 -14.95 14.06
C ASP A 82 4.18 -14.17 12.91
N TYR A 83 4.68 -13.00 12.53
CA TYR A 83 4.10 -12.23 11.43
C TYR A 83 5.11 -11.30 10.74
N TRP A 84 5.42 -11.64 9.49
CA TRP A 84 6.11 -10.80 8.52
C TRP A 84 5.59 -11.16 7.11
N LEU A 85 5.84 -10.28 6.14
CA LEU A 85 5.62 -10.56 4.74
C LEU A 85 6.96 -10.87 4.08
N ALA A 86 7.10 -12.08 3.53
CA ALA A 86 8.30 -12.50 2.82
C ALA A 86 8.46 -11.74 1.50
N VAL A 87 9.69 -11.63 1.01
CA VAL A 87 10.01 -10.91 -0.24
C VAL A 87 9.22 -11.47 -1.42
N GLU A 88 9.05 -12.79 -1.51
CA GLU A 88 8.29 -13.46 -2.56
C GLU A 88 6.80 -13.11 -2.51
N ASP A 89 6.24 -13.10 -1.30
CA ASP A 89 4.86 -12.70 -1.03
C ASP A 89 4.62 -11.24 -1.44
N ILE A 90 5.56 -10.37 -1.10
CA ILE A 90 5.55 -8.94 -1.46
C ILE A 90 5.62 -8.77 -2.98
N ALA A 91 6.49 -9.51 -3.66
CA ALA A 91 6.60 -9.45 -5.11
C ALA A 91 5.31 -9.93 -5.81
N VAL A 92 4.65 -10.96 -5.27
CA VAL A 92 3.36 -11.44 -5.80
C VAL A 92 2.25 -10.41 -5.58
N MET A 93 2.11 -9.86 -4.37
CA MET A 93 1.06 -8.88 -4.10
C MET A 93 1.27 -7.58 -4.91
N GLU A 94 2.51 -7.15 -5.14
CA GLU A 94 2.84 -6.01 -6.00
C GLU A 94 2.35 -6.25 -7.43
N LYS A 95 2.73 -7.40 -8.02
CA LYS A 95 2.30 -7.80 -9.37
C LYS A 95 0.77 -7.90 -9.48
N GLN A 96 0.11 -8.39 -8.44
CA GLN A 96 -1.35 -8.46 -8.40
C GLN A 96 -1.98 -7.06 -8.32
N ALA A 97 -1.44 -6.17 -7.49
CA ALA A 97 -1.95 -4.81 -7.34
C ALA A 97 -1.80 -4.00 -8.63
N ILE A 98 -0.63 -4.03 -9.29
CA ILE A 98 -0.44 -3.31 -10.56
C ILE A 98 -1.30 -3.87 -11.69
N SER A 99 -1.50 -5.20 -11.72
CA SER A 99 -2.42 -5.84 -12.66
C SER A 99 -3.86 -5.42 -12.42
N LEU A 100 -4.30 -5.33 -11.16
CA LEU A 100 -5.64 -4.84 -10.82
C LEU A 100 -5.82 -3.36 -11.16
N LEU A 101 -4.79 -2.53 -10.99
CA LEU A 101 -4.80 -1.12 -11.39
C LEU A 101 -4.77 -0.93 -12.91
N ASP A 102 -4.49 -1.98 -13.68
CA ASP A 102 -4.35 -1.94 -15.14
C ASP A 102 -3.30 -0.89 -15.57
N TRP A 103 -2.19 -0.83 -14.82
CA TRP A 103 -1.09 0.10 -15.04
C TRP A 103 -1.46 1.60 -14.99
N LYS A 104 -2.67 1.94 -14.52
CA LYS A 104 -3.11 3.33 -14.33
C LYS A 104 -2.55 3.87 -13.03
N LEU A 105 -1.28 4.26 -13.05
CA LEU A 105 -0.53 4.78 -11.90
C LEU A 105 -0.43 6.30 -11.88
N ASP A 106 -0.62 6.97 -13.02
CA ASP A 106 -0.69 8.44 -13.08
C ASP A 106 -1.71 8.97 -12.07
N VAL A 107 -1.33 10.02 -11.35
CA VAL A 107 -2.19 10.75 -10.42
C VAL A 107 -2.31 12.16 -10.97
N CYS A 108 -3.53 12.62 -11.24
CA CYS A 108 -3.78 13.99 -11.68
C CYS A 108 -4.07 14.92 -10.50
N GLU A 109 -3.93 16.22 -10.74
CA GLU A 109 -4.17 17.28 -9.75
C GLU A 109 -5.59 17.21 -9.17
N ASP A 110 -6.61 17.04 -10.01
CA ASP A 110 -8.01 16.91 -9.58
C ASP A 110 -8.24 15.76 -8.57
N GLU A 111 -7.57 14.62 -8.75
CA GLU A 111 -7.68 13.48 -7.82
C GLU A 111 -7.04 13.79 -6.47
N LEU A 112 -5.95 14.55 -6.48
CA LEU A 112 -5.24 14.96 -5.27
C LEU A 112 -5.98 16.06 -4.52
N GLU A 113 -6.51 17.06 -5.24
CA GLU A 113 -7.34 18.12 -4.67
C GLU A 113 -8.59 17.52 -4.01
N GLY A 114 -9.30 16.63 -4.72
CA GLY A 114 -10.48 15.96 -4.17
C GLY A 114 -10.16 15.08 -2.95
N LEU A 115 -8.95 14.50 -2.88
CA LEU A 115 -8.49 13.81 -1.68
C LEU A 115 -8.27 14.80 -0.53
N MET A 116 -7.58 15.91 -0.77
CA MET A 116 -7.27 16.91 0.26
C MET A 116 -8.53 17.55 0.83
N GLU A 117 -9.49 17.92 -0.02
CA GLU A 117 -10.77 18.50 0.41
C GLU A 117 -11.53 17.58 1.36
N GLU A 118 -11.53 16.26 1.11
CA GLU A 118 -12.22 15.29 1.96
C GLU A 118 -11.66 15.20 3.39
N TYR A 119 -10.36 15.48 3.57
CA TYR A 119 -9.69 15.37 4.88
C TYR A 119 -9.41 16.72 5.56
N LEU A 120 -9.48 17.83 4.83
CA LEU A 120 -9.25 19.19 5.35
C LEU A 120 -10.54 20.00 5.57
N ALA A 121 -11.68 19.55 5.05
CA ALA A 121 -13.00 20.14 5.32
C ALA A 121 -13.54 19.73 6.71
#